data_AF-A0A841VCF7-F1
#
_entry.id   AF-A0A841VCF7-F1
#
_cell.length_a   1.000
_cell.length_b   1.000
_cell.length_c   1.000
_cell.angle_alpha   90.00
_cell.angle_beta   90.00
_cell.angle_gamma   90.00
#
_symmetry.space_group_name_H-M   'P 1'
#
loop_
_entity.id
_entity.type
_entity.pdbx_description
1 polymer ?
#
loop_
_entity_poly.entity_id
_entity_poly.type
_entity_poly.pdbx_seq_one_letter_code
_entity_poly.pdbx_strand_id
1 'polypeptide(L)'
;MVGTELRNIRFQGGGTYLPPYFDNFGFIGDLKWEKTDLEVAFLIDTNDPERLALILNPKQAVSLIDLWRGPVASFLRKQVGYSTDLVKKALGLLEGLVNLNIDGDGDGKINALIKYVPFPTIIAAQAILEGLEINGKLNAWGHEAILIIQGDKTFNNISGSLKVLEIDLGFLKIKGTDDDSLDLSLKVTPSEQYLQGDGYLEIFDNEIANVEFQINRTNTTFKNFDLSLGNLLNIDVDALSINIKSGNGSGLGTISVFGNTLAGIMFDVTQNSVNLRDIRLSLVGFLILAIPNLTVNLKNQSATGTANIIAFNQSLGSGTLSFNTQNVSINNVALNLGNVIKLNVPIFKLDLTNKKVFGLGDVTLLGKQFTALGISLNESGFQATSNFNFGILAFNGATVTLSKGTNGNINNSASIAGSLKFLGYTFANITASLNSSKLIASGSFNFGGILILKGANNRRNATITLNRAKNGLHNWVSIMGSFYLLGQELTSLTIRHNNSALKILGMHIIRKPNHSKGIHK
;
A
#
# COMPACT_ATOMS: atom_id res chain seq x y z
N MET A 1 1.45 55.75 24.97
CA MET A 1 2.73 55.07 25.27
C MET A 1 3.12 55.44 26.70
N VAL A 2 2.89 54.53 27.65
CA VAL A 2 3.45 54.60 29.01
C VAL A 2 4.28 53.33 29.13
N GLY A 3 5.59 53.42 29.34
CA GLY A 3 6.46 52.25 29.56
C GLY A 3 7.65 52.06 28.64
N THR A 4 8.06 53.04 27.82
CA THR A 4 9.36 52.98 27.12
C THR A 4 10.33 54.00 27.71
N GLU A 5 11.48 53.55 28.21
CA GLU A 5 12.50 54.39 28.84
C GLU A 5 13.88 54.00 28.32
N LEU A 6 14.72 54.98 27.97
CA LEU A 6 16.10 54.75 27.54
C LEU A 6 17.05 55.30 28.61
N ARG A 7 17.96 54.47 29.13
CA ARG A 7 18.86 54.77 30.25
C ARG A 7 20.30 54.43 29.89
N ASN A 8 21.27 54.95 30.67
CA ASN A 8 22.70 54.63 30.55
C ASN A 8 23.25 54.74 29.12
N ILE A 9 22.90 55.83 28.43
CA ILE A 9 23.09 55.96 26.99
C ILE A 9 24.48 56.53 26.68
N ARG A 10 25.16 55.91 25.73
CA ARG A 10 26.33 56.45 25.04
C ARG A 10 25.95 56.73 23.61
N PHE A 11 26.10 57.98 23.16
CA PHE A 11 25.77 58.38 21.79
C PHE A 11 27.03 58.47 20.92
N GLN A 12 26.83 58.21 19.64
CA GLN A 12 27.76 58.50 18.56
C GLN A 12 27.02 59.32 17.52
N GLY A 13 27.64 60.41 17.07
CA GLY A 13 27.18 61.20 15.94
C GLY A 13 28.33 61.41 14.96
N GLY A 14 28.17 60.94 13.73
CA GLY A 14 29.06 61.24 12.62
C GLY A 14 28.58 62.50 11.91
N GLY A 15 29.46 63.49 11.75
CA GLY A 15 29.19 64.68 10.95
C GLY A 15 29.77 64.55 9.55
N THR A 16 29.09 65.09 8.55
CA THR A 16 29.59 65.23 7.17
C THR A 16 29.55 66.69 6.72
N TYR A 17 30.30 67.01 5.67
CA TYR A 17 30.40 68.34 5.08
C TYR A 17 29.29 68.63 4.05
N LEU A 18 28.43 67.66 3.75
CA LEU A 18 27.29 67.79 2.83
C LEU A 18 25.95 67.61 3.57
N PRO A 19 24.89 68.37 3.27
CA PRO A 19 23.58 68.14 3.86
C PRO A 19 23.00 66.76 3.48
N PRO A 20 22.39 66.01 4.42
CA PRO A 20 22.28 66.32 5.85
C PRO A 20 23.64 66.25 6.56
N TYR A 21 23.97 67.31 7.32
CA TYR A 21 25.28 67.47 8.01
C TYR A 21 25.55 66.40 9.08
N PHE A 22 24.53 65.64 9.46
CA PHE A 22 24.67 64.42 10.25
C PHE A 22 24.68 63.25 9.27
N ASP A 23 25.75 62.46 9.33
CA ASP A 23 26.02 61.31 8.47
C ASP A 23 25.50 60.01 9.10
N ASN A 24 25.70 59.86 10.41
CA ASN A 24 25.17 58.73 11.16
C ASN A 24 24.86 59.13 12.60
N PHE A 25 23.89 58.41 13.18
CA PHE A 25 23.53 58.51 14.58
C PHE A 25 23.46 57.11 15.18
N GLY A 26 24.15 56.90 16.29
CA GLY A 26 24.07 55.64 17.01
C GLY A 26 24.06 55.83 18.51
N PHE A 27 23.59 54.80 19.21
CA PHE A 27 23.70 54.74 20.66
C PHE A 27 23.83 53.30 21.17
N ILE A 28 24.47 53.17 22.33
CA ILE A 28 24.42 51.96 23.16
C ILE A 28 23.81 52.36 24.50
N GLY A 29 22.84 51.61 24.99
CA GLY A 29 22.24 51.89 26.29
C GLY A 29 21.24 50.83 26.72
N ASP A 30 20.47 51.15 27.75
CA ASP A 30 19.44 50.28 28.30
C ASP A 30 18.05 50.76 27.88
N LEU A 31 17.33 49.97 27.10
CA LEU A 31 15.93 50.20 26.72
C LEU A 31 15.00 49.39 27.62
N LYS A 32 14.23 50.07 28.45
CA LYS A 32 13.03 49.49 29.04
C LYS A 32 11.90 49.57 28.01
N TRP A 33 11.39 48.42 27.58
CA TRP A 33 10.22 48.30 26.73
C TRP A 33 9.11 47.57 27.50
N GLU A 34 8.08 48.30 27.91
CA GLU A 34 7.03 47.83 28.81
C GLU A 34 7.59 47.33 30.16
N LYS A 35 7.50 46.02 30.42
CA LYS A 35 8.05 45.36 31.60
C LYS A 35 9.46 44.79 31.37
N THR A 36 9.99 44.95 30.16
CA THR A 36 11.21 44.30 29.69
C THR A 36 12.38 45.25 29.68
N ASP A 37 13.48 44.89 30.34
CA ASP A 37 14.73 45.62 30.24
C ASP A 37 15.69 44.97 29.21
N LEU A 38 16.14 45.76 28.24
CA LEU A 38 16.99 45.37 27.12
C LEU A 38 18.28 46.19 27.16
N GLU A 39 19.44 45.57 26.99
CA GLU A 39 20.60 46.25 26.46
C GLU A 39 20.42 46.38 24.94
N VAL A 40 20.57 47.60 24.42
CA VAL A 40 20.35 47.93 23.02
C VAL A 40 21.57 48.63 22.45
N ALA A 41 21.98 48.22 21.25
CA ALA A 41 22.87 49.00 20.40
C ALA A 41 22.14 49.32 19.10
N PHE A 42 22.19 50.58 18.69
CA PHE A 42 21.49 51.07 17.52
C PHE A 42 22.39 52.00 16.70
N LEU A 43 22.35 51.88 15.38
CA LEU A 43 22.94 52.84 14.46
C LEU A 43 22.01 53.04 13.27
N ILE A 44 21.85 54.29 12.84
CA ILE A 44 21.26 54.66 11.56
C ILE A 44 22.22 55.58 10.82
N ASP A 45 22.46 55.26 9.56
CA ASP A 45 23.06 56.18 8.60
C ASP A 45 21.95 57.03 7.98
N THR A 46 22.08 58.35 8.10
CA THR A 46 21.06 59.31 7.62
C THR A 46 21.16 59.55 6.12
N ASN A 47 22.32 59.26 5.50
CA ASN A 47 22.53 59.35 4.06
C ASN A 47 22.18 58.04 3.35
N ASP A 48 22.40 56.91 4.00
CA ASP A 48 22.03 55.57 3.54
C ASP A 48 21.04 54.90 4.53
N PRO A 49 19.73 55.20 4.51
CA PRO A 49 18.74 54.65 5.46
C PRO A 49 18.64 53.12 5.51
N GLU A 50 19.21 52.45 4.51
CA GLU A 50 19.35 50.99 4.41
C GLU A 50 20.43 50.44 5.38
N ARG A 51 21.35 51.30 5.85
CA ARG A 51 22.39 50.99 6.84
C ARG A 51 21.88 51.23 8.26
N LEU A 52 21.05 50.31 8.72
CA LEU A 52 20.58 50.24 10.11
C LEU A 52 21.22 49.05 10.82
N ALA A 53 21.82 49.28 11.98
CA ALA A 53 22.29 48.22 12.87
C ALA A 53 21.46 48.20 14.16
N LEU A 54 21.05 47.01 14.59
CA LEU A 54 20.28 46.79 15.81
C LEU A 54 20.82 45.57 16.55
N ILE A 55 21.14 45.74 17.82
CA ILE A 55 21.40 44.66 18.78
C ILE A 55 20.40 44.81 19.90
N LEU A 56 19.72 43.73 20.26
CA LEU A 56 18.87 43.62 21.44
C LEU A 56 19.35 42.43 22.27
N ASN A 57 19.67 42.70 23.52
CA ASN A 57 20.09 41.71 24.49
C ASN A 57 19.27 41.89 25.78
N PRO A 58 18.24 41.08 26.02
CA PRO A 58 17.38 41.24 27.17
C PRO A 58 18.10 40.85 28.45
N LYS A 59 17.87 41.60 29.52
CA LYS A 59 18.42 41.33 30.86
C LYS A 59 17.59 40.33 31.66
N GLN A 60 16.48 39.89 31.08
CA GLN A 60 15.48 39.01 31.65
C GLN A 60 14.84 38.19 30.52
N ALA A 61 14.04 37.19 30.85
CA ALA A 61 13.34 36.40 29.85
C ALA A 61 12.33 37.25 29.05
N VAL A 62 12.34 37.08 27.73
CA VAL A 62 11.41 37.77 26.82
C VAL A 62 11.09 36.86 25.65
N SER A 63 9.84 36.89 25.22
CA SER A 63 9.43 36.24 23.97
C SER A 63 10.18 36.83 22.78
N LEU A 64 10.95 36.00 22.08
CA LEU A 64 11.57 36.35 20.79
C LEU A 64 10.51 36.85 19.80
N ILE A 65 9.29 36.28 19.82
CA ILE A 65 8.18 36.75 18.99
C ILE A 65 7.74 38.16 19.38
N ASP A 66 7.75 38.51 20.67
CA ASP A 66 7.38 39.86 21.12
C ASP A 66 8.49 40.87 20.86
N LEU A 67 9.76 40.49 21.05
CA LEU A 67 10.90 41.27 20.56
C LEU A 67 10.79 41.47 19.05
N TRP A 68 10.39 40.42 18.33
CA TRP A 68 10.26 40.45 16.89
C TRP A 68 9.10 41.34 16.43
N ARG A 69 7.91 41.19 17.00
CA ARG A 69 6.70 41.95 16.65
C ARG A 69 6.73 43.40 17.17
N GLY A 70 7.47 43.64 18.26
CA GLY A 70 7.66 44.94 18.88
C GLY A 70 8.88 45.68 18.32
N PRO A 71 9.99 45.77 19.08
CA PRO A 71 11.15 46.58 18.71
C PRO A 71 11.85 46.14 17.43
N VAL A 72 11.81 44.87 16.99
CA VAL A 72 12.50 44.51 15.74
C VAL A 72 11.67 44.84 14.50
N ALA A 73 10.40 44.42 14.45
CA ALA A 73 9.53 44.65 13.28
C ALA A 73 9.23 46.14 13.06
N SER A 74 9.10 46.92 14.13
CA SER A 74 8.92 48.38 14.01
C SER A 74 10.14 49.06 13.38
N PHE A 75 11.34 48.50 13.55
CA PHE A 75 12.58 49.00 12.94
C PHE A 75 12.73 48.48 11.50
N LEU A 76 12.50 47.19 11.26
CA LEU A 76 12.59 46.59 9.91
C LEU A 76 11.54 47.15 8.93
N ARG A 77 10.35 47.55 9.39
CA ARG A 77 9.31 48.16 8.54
C ARG A 77 9.73 49.49 7.89
N LYS A 78 10.75 50.17 8.42
CA LYS A 78 11.26 51.43 7.85
C LYS A 78 12.30 51.24 6.74
N GLN A 79 12.74 50.00 6.50
CA GLN A 79 13.69 49.68 5.43
C GLN A 79 12.94 49.27 4.16
N VAL A 80 12.74 50.24 3.27
CA VAL A 80 12.09 50.03 1.97
C VAL A 80 13.15 49.57 0.97
N GLY A 81 13.44 48.26 0.87
CA GLY A 81 14.27 47.75 -0.23
C GLY A 81 14.94 46.38 -0.08
N TYR A 82 15.30 45.92 1.12
CA TYR A 82 16.09 44.69 1.33
C TYR A 82 15.31 43.55 2.03
N SER A 83 15.82 42.31 1.96
CA SER A 83 15.13 41.00 1.98
C SER A 83 14.30 40.63 3.24
N THR A 84 13.30 41.44 3.60
CA THR A 84 12.28 41.04 4.60
C THR A 84 11.60 39.71 4.25
N ASP A 85 11.62 39.32 2.97
CA ASP A 85 11.04 38.06 2.48
C ASP A 85 11.70 36.81 3.09
N LEU A 86 13.03 36.76 3.18
CA LEU A 86 13.73 35.54 3.63
C LEU A 86 13.64 35.39 5.15
N VAL A 87 13.67 36.50 5.87
CA VAL A 87 13.40 36.53 7.31
C VAL A 87 11.92 36.20 7.60
N LYS A 88 10.97 36.72 6.81
CA LYS A 88 9.54 36.31 6.89
C LYS A 88 9.35 34.84 6.56
N LYS A 89 10.12 34.26 5.64
CA LYS A 89 10.12 32.83 5.33
C LYS A 89 10.63 31.99 6.49
N ALA A 90 11.75 32.39 7.12
CA ALA A 90 12.27 31.72 8.32
C ALA A 90 11.24 31.74 9.45
N LEU A 91 10.61 32.90 9.70
CA LEU A 91 9.55 33.03 10.70
C LEU A 91 8.31 32.23 10.32
N GLY A 92 7.89 32.26 9.06
CA GLY A 92 6.74 31.49 8.58
C GLY A 92 6.96 29.97 8.62
N LEU A 93 8.20 29.51 8.50
CA LEU A 93 8.58 28.12 8.75
C LEU A 93 8.45 27.79 10.23
N LEU A 94 9.05 28.59 11.12
CA LEU A 94 9.02 28.39 12.57
C LEU A 94 7.60 28.47 13.15
N GLU A 95 6.82 29.50 12.80
CA GLU A 95 5.41 29.64 13.18
C GLU A 95 4.55 28.49 12.63
N GLY A 96 4.89 27.94 11.47
CA GLY A 96 4.17 26.84 10.85
C GLY A 96 4.46 25.47 11.47
N LEU A 97 5.63 25.32 12.10
CA LEU A 97 6.10 24.08 12.71
C LEU A 97 5.92 24.05 14.23
N VAL A 98 5.79 25.22 14.86
CA VAL A 98 5.96 25.37 16.31
C VAL A 98 4.88 26.28 16.90
N ASN A 99 4.15 25.78 17.90
CA ASN A 99 3.39 26.63 18.84
C ASN A 99 4.38 27.34 19.77
N LEU A 100 5.04 28.37 19.25
CA LEU A 100 6.10 29.10 19.93
C LEU A 100 5.54 29.88 21.14
N ASN A 101 5.67 29.30 22.33
CA ASN A 101 5.60 30.05 23.59
C ASN A 101 7.00 30.05 24.18
N ILE A 102 7.63 31.21 24.27
CA ILE A 102 8.99 31.31 24.78
C ILE A 102 8.90 31.56 26.28
N ASP A 103 9.22 30.54 27.06
CA ASP A 103 9.36 30.69 28.51
C ASP A 103 10.82 30.93 28.85
N GLY A 104 11.05 31.77 29.85
CA GLY A 104 12.35 31.90 30.46
C GLY A 104 12.45 30.88 31.56
N ASP A 105 13.40 29.96 31.46
CA ASP A 105 13.56 29.00 32.51
C ASP A 105 14.15 29.63 33.77
N GLY A 106 13.64 29.17 34.90
CA GLY A 106 14.04 29.57 36.25
C GLY A 106 15.47 29.15 36.63
N ASP A 107 16.42 29.13 35.68
CA ASP A 107 17.84 28.78 35.85
C ASP A 107 18.77 30.01 35.99
N GLY A 108 18.29 31.20 35.62
CA GLY A 108 19.00 32.46 35.81
C GLY A 108 20.06 32.82 34.77
N LYS A 109 20.25 32.11 33.65
CA LYS A 109 21.04 32.64 32.50
C LYS A 109 20.67 32.01 31.15
N ILE A 110 19.72 32.62 30.44
CA ILE A 110 19.71 32.76 28.97
C ILE A 110 19.21 34.16 28.58
N ASN A 111 20.02 34.90 27.83
CA ASN A 111 19.66 36.20 27.27
C ASN A 111 19.34 36.04 25.78
N ALA A 112 18.11 36.26 25.36
CA ALA A 112 17.72 36.10 23.96
C ALA A 112 18.36 37.19 23.07
N LEU A 113 19.49 36.91 22.42
CA LEU A 113 20.20 37.87 21.58
C LEU A 113 19.54 37.99 20.20
N ILE A 114 19.22 39.21 19.78
CA ILE A 114 18.91 39.55 18.38
C ILE A 114 19.95 40.53 17.89
N LYS A 115 20.69 40.16 16.85
CA LYS A 115 21.65 41.02 16.16
C LYS A 115 21.25 41.14 14.69
N TYR A 116 21.12 42.37 14.21
CA TYR A 116 20.90 42.70 12.81
C TYR A 116 21.91 43.77 12.41
N VAL A 117 22.97 43.39 11.71
CA VAL A 117 24.08 44.28 11.36
C VAL A 117 24.48 44.05 9.89
N PRO A 118 23.88 44.76 8.93
CA PRO A 118 24.07 44.47 7.50
C PRO A 118 25.38 45.00 6.88
N PHE A 119 26.17 45.80 7.61
CA PHE A 119 27.37 46.50 7.12
C PHE A 119 28.39 46.70 8.24
N PRO A 120 29.68 46.95 7.93
CA PRO A 120 30.71 47.18 8.94
C PRO A 120 30.29 48.33 9.86
N THR A 121 30.08 48.02 11.14
CA THR A 121 29.46 48.95 12.08
C THR A 121 30.35 49.17 13.29
N ILE A 122 30.53 50.43 13.68
CA ILE A 122 31.14 50.82 14.95
C ILE A 122 30.13 51.71 15.68
N ILE A 123 29.73 51.32 16.89
CA ILE A 123 28.84 52.12 17.76
C ILE A 123 29.60 52.41 19.06
N ALA A 124 29.72 53.69 19.43
CA ALA A 124 30.43 54.15 20.61
C ALA A 124 31.86 53.57 20.73
N ALA A 125 32.61 53.60 19.61
CA ALA A 125 33.96 53.04 19.46
C ALA A 125 34.08 51.50 19.61
N GLN A 126 32.96 50.78 19.67
CA GLN A 126 32.93 49.32 19.68
C GLN A 126 32.59 48.80 18.27
N ALA A 127 33.50 48.04 17.67
CA ALA A 127 33.23 47.33 16.43
C ALA A 127 32.21 46.21 16.66
N ILE A 128 31.20 46.16 15.80
CA ILE A 128 30.13 45.17 15.85
C ILE A 128 30.24 44.30 14.60
N LEU A 129 30.22 42.98 14.81
CA LEU A 129 30.26 41.99 13.72
C LEU A 129 28.98 42.02 12.89
N GLU A 130 29.15 42.06 11.57
CA GLU A 130 28.08 41.95 10.58
C GLU A 130 27.35 40.59 10.64
N GLY A 131 26.08 40.59 10.22
CA GLY A 131 25.23 39.40 10.07
C GLY A 131 23.88 39.52 10.79
N LEU A 132 23.04 38.51 10.57
CA LEU A 132 21.87 38.23 11.42
C LEU A 132 22.30 37.19 12.45
N GLU A 133 22.04 37.43 13.73
CA GLU A 133 22.09 36.38 14.75
C GLU A 133 20.84 36.44 15.61
N ILE A 134 20.24 35.28 15.85
CA ILE A 134 19.17 35.11 16.82
C ILE A 134 19.54 33.93 17.70
N ASN A 135 19.52 34.10 19.01
CA ASN A 135 19.72 33.01 19.97
C ASN A 135 18.66 33.12 21.06
N GLY A 136 17.98 32.02 21.40
CA GLY A 136 17.09 31.99 22.56
C GLY A 136 16.47 30.63 22.83
N LYS A 137 15.99 30.45 24.07
CA LYS A 137 15.08 29.36 24.46
C LYS A 137 13.67 29.63 23.93
N LEU A 138 12.95 28.58 23.57
CA LEU A 138 11.56 28.60 23.13
C LEU A 138 10.87 27.30 23.51
N ASN A 139 9.54 27.23 23.51
CA ASN A 139 8.83 25.94 23.55
C ASN A 139 8.50 25.46 22.14
N ALA A 140 8.91 24.24 21.81
CA ALA A 140 8.56 23.53 20.59
C ALA A 140 8.06 22.11 20.88
N TRP A 141 6.94 21.74 20.24
CA TRP A 141 6.27 20.44 20.44
C TRP A 141 6.01 20.08 21.91
N GLY A 142 5.74 21.09 22.75
CA GLY A 142 5.48 20.91 24.18
C GLY A 142 6.73 20.86 25.07
N HIS A 143 7.92 20.97 24.49
CA HIS A 143 9.21 20.91 25.18
C HIS A 143 9.98 22.22 25.04
N GLU A 144 10.83 22.52 26.02
CA GLU A 144 11.83 23.58 25.85
C GLU A 144 12.82 23.20 24.75
N ALA A 145 13.20 24.18 23.93
CA ALA A 145 14.14 24.06 22.85
C ALA A 145 15.04 25.29 22.75
N ILE A 146 16.27 25.11 22.28
CA ILE A 146 17.26 26.17 22.07
C ILE A 146 17.40 26.41 20.57
N LEU A 147 17.11 27.65 20.15
CA LEU A 147 17.20 28.07 18.76
C LEU A 147 18.41 29.00 18.57
N ILE A 148 19.22 28.69 17.56
CA ILE A 148 20.31 29.53 17.07
C ILE A 148 20.06 29.74 15.58
N ILE A 149 20.03 31.00 15.13
CA ILE A 149 19.92 31.39 13.73
C ILE A 149 21.06 32.32 13.41
N GLN A 150 21.70 32.10 12.27
CA GLN A 150 22.76 32.92 11.73
C GLN A 150 22.48 33.18 10.24
N GLY A 151 22.62 34.43 9.82
CA GLY A 151 22.48 34.82 8.42
C GLY A 151 23.76 35.44 7.89
N ASP A 152 24.08 35.15 6.63
CA ASP A 152 25.19 35.81 5.95
C ASP A 152 24.93 37.31 5.73
N LYS A 153 25.98 38.05 5.35
CA LYS A 153 25.94 39.50 5.10
C LYS A 153 24.94 39.92 4.01
N THR A 154 24.56 38.98 3.15
CA THR A 154 23.64 39.22 2.02
C THR A 154 22.20 38.86 2.37
N PHE A 155 21.97 38.23 3.53
CA PHE A 155 20.69 37.68 3.99
C PHE A 155 19.99 36.82 2.94
N ASN A 156 20.78 36.17 2.07
CA ASN A 156 20.29 35.23 1.07
C ASN A 156 20.38 33.78 1.56
N ASN A 157 21.12 33.56 2.66
CA ASN A 157 21.21 32.29 3.33
C ASN A 157 21.08 32.51 4.83
N ILE A 158 20.06 31.88 5.42
CA ILE A 158 19.88 31.77 6.86
C ILE A 158 20.07 30.31 7.22
N SER A 159 21.04 30.03 8.09
CA SER A 159 21.29 28.73 8.66
C SER A 159 21.13 28.78 10.18
N GLY A 160 21.05 27.64 10.82
CA GLY A 160 20.94 27.62 12.27
C GLY A 160 20.87 26.22 12.83
N SER A 161 20.58 26.15 14.12
CA SER A 161 20.27 24.91 14.81
C SER A 161 19.08 25.09 15.74
N LEU A 162 18.27 24.04 15.89
CA LEU A 162 17.23 23.93 16.89
C LEU A 162 17.50 22.65 17.67
N LYS A 163 17.77 22.79 18.96
CA LYS A 163 17.97 21.66 19.89
C LYS A 163 16.71 21.51 20.74
N VAL A 164 16.03 20.37 20.67
CA VAL A 164 14.78 20.08 21.40
C VAL A 164 14.84 18.68 21.96
N LEU A 165 14.09 18.35 23.01
CA LEU A 165 14.07 16.98 23.54
C LEU A 165 13.60 15.97 22.47
N GLU A 166 12.43 16.24 21.88
CA GLU A 166 11.79 15.37 20.90
C GLU A 166 10.74 16.13 20.09
N ILE A 167 10.35 15.54 18.96
CA ILE A 167 9.21 16.00 18.16
C ILE A 167 8.13 14.94 18.25
N ASP A 168 7.02 15.28 18.90
CA ASP A 168 5.85 14.41 19.01
C ASP A 168 4.71 14.93 18.12
N LEU A 169 4.37 14.15 17.09
CA LEU A 169 3.24 14.40 16.18
C LEU A 169 2.05 13.46 16.48
N GLY A 170 2.04 12.80 17.63
CA GLY A 170 0.99 11.93 18.16
C GLY A 170 1.12 10.46 17.75
N PHE A 171 1.21 10.17 16.46
CA PHE A 171 1.42 8.79 15.95
C PHE A 171 2.86 8.56 15.44
N LEU A 172 3.65 9.63 15.43
CA LEU A 172 5.03 9.66 15.01
C LEU A 172 5.81 10.47 16.03
N LYS A 173 6.93 9.91 16.49
CA LYS A 173 7.85 10.59 17.39
C LYS A 173 9.26 10.59 16.82
N ILE A 174 10.00 11.68 17.01
CA ILE A 174 11.41 11.78 16.65
C ILE A 174 12.20 12.16 17.90
N LYS A 175 13.24 11.38 18.23
CA LYS A 175 14.10 11.59 19.41
C LYS A 175 15.58 11.64 19.02
N GLY A 176 16.39 12.26 19.87
CA GLY A 176 17.85 12.31 19.72
C GLY A 176 18.54 10.96 19.94
N THR A 177 19.73 10.76 19.37
CA THR A 177 20.48 9.49 19.48
C THR A 177 21.38 9.37 20.70
N ASP A 178 21.91 10.49 21.21
CA ASP A 178 23.11 10.48 22.06
C ASP A 178 22.89 11.05 23.48
N ASP A 179 22.39 12.29 23.58
CA ASP A 179 22.33 13.08 24.83
C ASP A 179 20.90 13.39 25.27
N ASP A 180 19.95 12.52 24.91
CA ASP A 180 18.49 12.70 25.05
C ASP A 180 17.94 13.94 24.32
N SER A 181 18.72 14.59 23.45
CA SER A 181 18.28 15.77 22.70
C SER A 181 18.37 15.57 21.19
N LEU A 182 17.37 16.08 20.49
CA LEU A 182 17.28 16.12 19.04
C LEU A 182 17.89 17.43 18.52
N ASP A 183 19.06 17.30 17.90
CA ASP A 183 19.77 18.40 17.27
C ASP A 183 19.36 18.53 15.79
N LEU A 184 18.71 19.64 15.46
CA LEU A 184 18.21 19.92 14.10
C LEU A 184 19.01 21.06 13.49
N SER A 185 19.40 20.91 12.23
CA SER A 185 19.94 22.03 11.44
C SER A 185 18.83 22.75 10.67
N LEU A 186 18.79 24.07 10.80
CA LEU A 186 17.88 24.96 10.08
C LEU A 186 18.54 25.43 8.78
N LYS A 187 17.80 25.38 7.68
CA LYS A 187 18.18 26.02 6.42
C LYS A 187 17.00 26.78 5.82
N VAL A 188 17.23 28.06 5.54
CA VAL A 188 16.28 28.95 4.88
C VAL A 188 17.00 29.72 3.79
N THR A 189 16.58 29.50 2.56
CA THR A 189 17.03 30.20 1.34
C THR A 189 15.78 30.68 0.57
N PRO A 190 15.91 31.41 -0.55
CA PRO A 190 14.75 31.80 -1.35
C PRO A 190 13.91 30.60 -1.83
N SER A 191 14.55 29.44 -2.06
CA SER A 191 13.96 28.22 -2.63
C SER A 191 13.73 27.08 -1.64
N GLU A 192 14.45 27.03 -0.52
CA GLU A 192 14.42 25.91 0.43
C GLU A 192 14.19 26.41 1.86
N GLN A 193 13.29 25.75 2.60
CA GLN A 193 12.93 26.07 3.98
C GLN A 193 12.69 24.77 4.74
N TYR A 194 13.62 24.36 5.59
CA TYR A 194 13.49 23.13 6.34
C TYR A 194 14.34 23.08 7.63
N LEU A 195 13.94 22.17 8.52
CA LEU A 195 14.78 21.61 9.57
C LEU A 195 15.20 20.21 9.13
N GLN A 196 16.44 19.80 9.33
CA GLN A 196 16.91 18.44 9.04
C GLN A 196 17.77 17.92 10.18
N GLY A 197 17.76 16.61 10.37
CA GLY A 197 18.58 15.92 11.34
C GLY A 197 18.47 14.41 11.16
N ASP A 198 19.08 13.69 12.07
CA ASP A 198 19.02 12.26 12.23
C ASP A 198 18.64 11.92 13.68
N GLY A 199 18.01 10.75 13.87
CA GLY A 199 17.43 10.43 15.17
C GLY A 199 16.80 9.05 15.23
N TYR A 200 16.21 8.75 16.38
CA TYR A 200 15.26 7.65 16.52
C TYR A 200 13.89 8.09 16.00
N LEU A 201 13.29 7.26 15.15
CA LEU A 201 11.91 7.40 14.68
C LEU A 201 11.04 6.36 15.38
N GLU A 202 10.05 6.82 16.15
CA GLU A 202 8.97 5.97 16.64
C GLU A 202 7.77 6.08 15.72
N ILE A 203 7.41 4.99 15.05
CA ILE A 203 6.26 4.92 14.16
C ILE A 203 5.67 3.50 14.16
N PHE A 204 4.34 3.38 14.31
CA PHE A 204 3.64 2.08 14.30
C PHE A 204 4.20 1.06 15.30
N ASP A 205 4.48 1.51 16.52
CA ASP A 205 5.10 0.69 17.59
C ASP A 205 6.50 0.16 17.24
N ASN A 206 7.15 0.72 16.21
CA ASN A 206 8.56 0.48 15.91
C ASN A 206 9.37 1.67 16.38
N GLU A 207 10.53 1.41 16.96
CA GLU A 207 11.57 2.39 17.22
C GLU A 207 12.75 2.08 16.28
N ILE A 208 13.14 3.05 15.46
CA ILE A 208 14.07 2.87 14.36
C ILE A 208 15.20 3.89 14.50
N ALA A 209 16.43 3.41 14.67
CA ALA A 209 17.60 4.27 14.91
C ALA A 209 18.14 4.88 13.61
N ASN A 210 18.87 6.00 13.74
CA ASN A 210 19.65 6.64 12.68
C ASN A 210 18.83 6.99 11.42
N VAL A 211 17.57 7.39 11.60
CA VAL A 211 16.71 7.78 10.47
C VAL A 211 16.99 9.22 10.11
N GLU A 212 17.43 9.46 8.88
CA GLU A 212 17.56 10.82 8.34
C GLU A 212 16.17 11.38 8.04
N PHE A 213 15.93 12.62 8.48
CA PHE A 213 14.66 13.29 8.21
C PHE A 213 14.80 14.77 7.91
N GLN A 214 13.80 15.29 7.20
CA GLN A 214 13.68 16.69 6.84
C GLN A 214 12.24 17.15 7.05
N ILE A 215 12.07 18.20 7.86
CA ILE A 215 10.78 18.80 8.20
C ILE A 215 10.66 20.13 7.48
N ASN A 216 9.61 20.28 6.68
CA ASN A 216 9.19 21.57 6.14
C ASN A 216 7.81 21.94 6.68
N ARG A 217 7.32 23.14 6.38
CA ARG A 217 6.05 23.68 6.89
C ARG A 217 4.83 22.75 6.80
N THR A 218 4.81 21.84 5.83
CA THR A 218 3.65 20.97 5.57
C THR A 218 3.92 19.51 5.85
N ASN A 219 5.14 19.04 5.61
CA ASN A 219 5.48 17.63 5.58
C ASN A 219 6.81 17.35 6.29
N THR A 220 6.90 16.16 6.87
CA THR A 220 8.16 15.55 7.30
C THR A 220 8.51 14.42 6.36
N THR A 221 9.73 14.42 5.82
CA THR A 221 10.25 13.36 4.95
C THR A 221 11.32 12.57 5.68
N PHE A 222 11.19 11.25 5.70
CA PHE A 222 12.14 10.28 6.26
C PHE A 222 12.77 9.48 5.13
N LYS A 223 14.01 9.02 5.29
CA LYS A 223 14.72 8.25 4.27
C LYS A 223 15.50 7.09 4.87
N ASN A 224 15.71 6.06 4.04
CA ASN A 224 16.64 4.96 4.27
C ASN A 224 16.45 4.26 5.62
N PHE A 225 15.29 3.66 5.84
CA PHE A 225 15.02 2.95 7.09
C PHE A 225 14.13 1.73 6.90
N ASP A 226 14.31 0.73 7.75
CA ASP A 226 13.50 -0.48 7.75
C ASP A 226 12.27 -0.34 8.65
N LEU A 227 11.09 -0.63 8.11
CA LEU A 227 9.82 -0.58 8.81
C LEU A 227 9.15 -1.96 8.88
N SER A 228 8.99 -2.50 10.08
CA SER A 228 8.23 -3.75 10.32
C SER A 228 6.76 -3.43 10.58
N LEU A 229 5.85 -3.99 9.78
CA LEU A 229 4.41 -3.75 9.93
C LEU A 229 3.73 -4.87 10.71
N GLY A 230 3.73 -4.76 12.05
CA GLY A 230 3.05 -5.70 12.93
C GLY A 230 3.53 -7.15 12.77
N ASN A 231 4.81 -7.34 12.42
CA ASN A 231 5.43 -8.63 12.10
C ASN A 231 4.77 -9.38 10.92
N LEU A 232 4.00 -8.69 10.07
CA LEU A 232 3.36 -9.28 8.89
C LEU A 232 4.26 -9.22 7.67
N LEU A 233 4.89 -8.07 7.46
CA LEU A 233 5.78 -7.78 6.36
C LEU A 233 6.71 -6.63 6.73
N ASN A 234 7.83 -6.54 6.02
CA ASN A 234 8.82 -5.49 6.19
C ASN A 234 8.87 -4.62 4.93
N ILE A 235 9.09 -3.33 5.13
CA ILE A 235 9.35 -2.35 4.07
C ILE A 235 10.72 -1.73 4.34
N ASP A 236 11.65 -1.92 3.42
CA ASP A 236 12.86 -1.11 3.31
C ASP A 236 12.46 0.20 2.63
N VAL A 237 12.39 1.29 3.40
CA VAL A 237 11.81 2.56 2.98
C VAL A 237 12.88 3.45 2.37
N ASP A 238 12.78 3.71 1.07
CA ASP A 238 13.63 4.68 0.37
C ASP A 238 13.30 6.12 0.82
N ALA A 239 11.99 6.43 0.84
CA ALA A 239 11.48 7.73 1.26
C ALA A 239 10.04 7.61 1.76
N LEU A 240 9.72 8.30 2.86
CA LEU A 240 8.37 8.45 3.40
C LEU A 240 8.10 9.92 3.70
N SER A 241 7.10 10.51 3.03
CA SER A 241 6.64 11.88 3.31
C SER A 241 5.31 11.84 4.05
N ILE A 242 5.26 12.41 5.24
CA ILE A 242 4.07 12.51 6.09
C ILE A 242 3.63 13.96 6.19
N ASN A 243 2.35 14.22 5.95
CA ASN A 243 1.76 15.53 6.17
C ASN A 243 1.53 15.77 7.67
N ILE A 244 2.13 16.83 8.20
CA ILE A 244 2.17 17.13 9.65
C ILE A 244 0.77 17.37 10.21
N LYS A 245 -0.16 17.94 9.43
CA LYS A 245 -1.52 18.27 9.90
C LYS A 245 -2.47 17.09 9.92
N SER A 246 -2.43 16.26 8.88
CA SER A 246 -3.38 15.16 8.70
C SER A 246 -2.87 13.83 9.24
N GLY A 247 -1.55 13.70 9.44
CA GLY A 247 -0.91 12.43 9.81
C GLY A 247 -0.92 11.37 8.71
N ASN A 248 -1.34 11.76 7.49
CA ASN A 248 -1.32 10.89 6.33
C ASN A 248 -0.03 11.10 5.56
N GLY A 249 0.52 10.02 5.01
CA GLY A 249 1.75 10.06 4.23
C GLY A 249 1.73 9.15 3.04
N SER A 250 2.79 9.26 2.25
CA SER A 250 3.06 8.42 1.10
C SER A 250 4.56 8.15 1.04
N GLY A 251 4.93 6.92 0.74
CA GLY A 251 6.31 6.52 0.60
C GLY A 251 6.57 5.60 -0.58
N LEU A 252 7.85 5.34 -0.79
CA LEU A 252 8.40 4.42 -1.76
C LEU A 252 9.37 3.49 -1.02
N GLY A 253 9.37 2.20 -1.36
CA GLY A 253 10.32 1.27 -0.80
C GLY A 253 10.29 -0.12 -1.42
N THR A 254 11.09 -1.00 -0.84
CA THR A 254 11.16 -2.42 -1.18
C THR A 254 10.43 -3.25 -0.13
N ILE A 255 9.49 -4.08 -0.56
CA ILE A 255 8.64 -4.88 0.34
C ILE A 255 9.08 -6.33 0.35
N SER A 256 9.21 -6.91 1.54
CA SER A 256 9.42 -8.34 1.73
C SER A 256 8.22 -9.00 2.38
N VAL A 257 7.53 -9.90 1.65
CA VAL A 257 6.33 -10.61 2.14
C VAL A 257 6.18 -12.00 1.48
N PHE A 258 5.91 -13.03 2.28
CA PHE A 258 5.81 -14.43 1.81
C PHE A 258 6.97 -14.88 0.90
N GLY A 259 8.19 -14.46 1.22
CA GLY A 259 9.38 -14.76 0.42
C GLY A 259 9.46 -14.03 -0.94
N ASN A 260 8.55 -13.09 -1.20
CA ASN A 260 8.63 -12.18 -2.34
C ASN A 260 9.34 -10.90 -1.90
N THR A 261 10.26 -10.41 -2.72
CA THR A 261 10.86 -9.08 -2.61
C THR A 261 10.38 -8.22 -3.79
N LEU A 262 9.72 -7.11 -3.50
CA LEU A 262 9.13 -6.22 -4.49
C LEU A 262 9.73 -4.82 -4.35
N ALA A 263 10.55 -4.42 -5.32
CA ALA A 263 11.22 -3.12 -5.31
C ALA A 263 10.32 -2.02 -5.92
N GLY A 264 10.51 -0.78 -5.43
CA GLY A 264 9.86 0.41 -5.98
C GLY A 264 8.34 0.45 -5.75
N ILE A 265 7.87 -0.15 -4.66
CA ILE A 265 6.45 -0.13 -4.32
C ILE A 265 6.10 1.19 -3.66
N MET A 266 5.06 1.84 -4.19
CA MET A 266 4.43 2.97 -3.53
C MET A 266 3.47 2.49 -2.45
N PHE A 267 3.46 3.20 -1.32
CA PHE A 267 2.54 2.94 -0.23
C PHE A 267 2.01 4.24 0.37
N ASP A 268 0.75 4.21 0.81
CA ASP A 268 0.17 5.27 1.60
C ASP A 268 0.12 4.86 3.07
N VAL A 269 0.22 5.85 3.93
CA VAL A 269 0.29 5.67 5.37
C VAL A 269 -0.79 6.53 6.01
N THR A 270 -1.51 5.95 6.97
CA THR A 270 -2.37 6.66 7.91
C THR A 270 -2.01 6.23 9.32
N GLN A 271 -2.61 6.87 10.32
CA GLN A 271 -2.38 6.53 11.74
C GLN A 271 -2.54 5.03 12.07
N ASN A 272 -3.42 4.30 11.37
CA ASN A 272 -3.76 2.92 11.72
C ASN A 272 -3.53 1.90 10.60
N SER A 273 -3.06 2.34 9.42
CA SER A 273 -2.92 1.45 8.28
C SER A 273 -1.87 1.90 7.28
N VAL A 274 -1.28 0.92 6.61
CA VAL A 274 -0.43 1.11 5.43
C VAL A 274 -1.10 0.45 4.22
N ASN A 275 -1.24 1.18 3.12
CA ASN A 275 -1.86 0.71 1.88
C ASN A 275 -0.79 0.57 0.80
N LEU A 276 -0.50 -0.66 0.39
CA LEU A 276 0.50 -0.97 -0.63
C LEU A 276 -0.16 -1.04 -2.00
N ARG A 277 0.37 -0.33 -3.00
CA ARG A 277 -0.25 -0.22 -4.33
C ARG A 277 0.39 -1.17 -5.34
N ASP A 278 -0.44 -1.73 -6.22
CA ASP A 278 -0.04 -2.53 -7.40
C ASP A 278 0.91 -3.70 -7.10
N ILE A 279 0.58 -4.47 -6.06
CA ILE A 279 1.38 -5.60 -5.58
C ILE A 279 1.17 -6.84 -6.45
N ARG A 280 2.25 -7.54 -6.78
CA ARG A 280 2.22 -8.86 -7.41
C ARG A 280 2.94 -9.89 -6.56
N LEU A 281 2.20 -10.80 -5.94
CA LEU A 281 2.75 -11.85 -5.07
C LEU A 281 2.74 -13.19 -5.78
N SER A 282 3.92 -13.78 -5.98
CA SER A 282 4.08 -15.16 -6.39
C SER A 282 4.10 -16.04 -5.14
N LEU A 283 2.96 -16.63 -4.79
CA LEU A 283 2.82 -17.35 -3.53
C LEU A 283 3.33 -18.80 -3.64
N VAL A 284 2.99 -19.49 -4.73
CA VAL A 284 3.38 -20.89 -4.93
C VAL A 284 3.57 -21.16 -6.42
N GLY A 285 4.72 -20.79 -7.00
CA GLY A 285 5.24 -21.15 -8.35
C GLY A 285 4.29 -21.02 -9.56
N PHE A 286 3.18 -21.75 -9.55
CA PHE A 286 2.05 -21.65 -10.46
C PHE A 286 1.03 -20.55 -10.11
N LEU A 287 1.00 -20.02 -8.88
CA LEU A 287 -0.01 -19.05 -8.40
C LEU A 287 0.57 -17.66 -8.15
N ILE A 288 0.02 -16.67 -8.84
CA ILE A 288 0.33 -15.25 -8.70
C ILE A 288 -0.95 -14.49 -8.32
N LEU A 289 -0.86 -13.64 -7.31
CA LEU A 289 -1.91 -12.69 -6.94
C LEU A 289 -1.50 -11.28 -7.37
N ALA A 290 -2.28 -10.67 -8.25
CA ALA A 290 -2.14 -9.26 -8.60
C ALA A 290 -3.16 -8.44 -7.80
N ILE A 291 -2.68 -7.61 -6.87
CA ILE A 291 -3.44 -6.93 -5.84
C ILE A 291 -3.26 -5.41 -6.04
N PRO A 292 -4.27 -4.70 -6.56
CA PRO A 292 -4.17 -3.25 -6.79
C PRO A 292 -3.94 -2.46 -5.49
N ASN A 293 -4.54 -2.90 -4.39
CA ASN A 293 -4.34 -2.31 -3.07
C ASN A 293 -4.34 -3.40 -2.00
N LEU A 294 -3.26 -3.48 -1.23
CA LEU A 294 -3.12 -4.35 -0.07
C LEU A 294 -3.08 -3.48 1.18
N THR A 295 -4.14 -3.51 1.98
CA THR A 295 -4.24 -2.75 3.22
C THR A 295 -3.71 -3.58 4.37
N VAL A 296 -2.66 -3.10 5.02
CA VAL A 296 -2.14 -3.59 6.30
C VAL A 296 -2.78 -2.77 7.42
N ASN A 297 -3.60 -3.42 8.24
CA ASN A 297 -4.17 -2.83 9.44
C ASN A 297 -3.25 -3.11 10.63
N LEU A 298 -2.68 -2.06 11.20
CA LEU A 298 -1.66 -2.14 12.24
C LEU A 298 -2.26 -2.56 13.58
N LYS A 299 -3.46 -2.07 13.90
CA LYS A 299 -4.18 -2.40 15.13
C LYS A 299 -4.59 -3.88 15.19
N ASN A 300 -5.09 -4.40 14.08
CA ASN A 300 -5.57 -5.79 13.99
C ASN A 300 -4.45 -6.77 13.61
N GLN A 301 -3.24 -6.26 13.32
CA GLN A 301 -2.12 -7.04 12.78
C GLN A 301 -2.59 -8.01 11.68
N SER A 302 -3.28 -7.46 10.68
CA SER A 302 -3.76 -8.23 9.54
C SER A 302 -3.65 -7.42 8.25
N ALA A 303 -3.50 -8.12 7.13
CA ALA A 303 -3.43 -7.53 5.81
C ALA A 303 -4.50 -8.15 4.91
N THR A 304 -5.18 -7.30 4.14
CA THR A 304 -6.27 -7.71 3.24
C THR A 304 -6.24 -6.96 1.93
N GLY A 305 -6.52 -7.65 0.82
CA GLY A 305 -6.54 -7.03 -0.50
C GLY A 305 -7.26 -7.90 -1.53
N THR A 306 -8.09 -7.28 -2.36
CA THR A 306 -8.72 -7.98 -3.48
C THR A 306 -7.69 -8.24 -4.57
N ALA A 307 -7.60 -9.49 -4.99
CA ALA A 307 -6.60 -9.99 -5.92
C ALA A 307 -7.26 -10.52 -7.19
N ASN A 308 -6.67 -10.20 -8.33
CA ASN A 308 -6.80 -11.01 -9.53
C ASN A 308 -5.92 -12.24 -9.37
N ILE A 309 -6.51 -13.42 -9.50
CA ILE A 309 -5.83 -14.70 -9.37
C ILE A 309 -5.36 -15.12 -10.75
N ILE A 310 -4.04 -15.16 -10.91
CA ILE A 310 -3.37 -15.66 -12.11
C ILE A 310 -2.75 -16.99 -11.71
N ALA A 311 -3.11 -18.06 -12.39
CA ALA A 311 -2.41 -19.32 -12.20
C ALA A 311 -2.29 -20.09 -13.51
N PHE A 312 -1.24 -20.91 -13.63
CA PHE A 312 -0.96 -21.66 -14.85
C PHE A 312 -0.82 -20.73 -16.08
N ASN A 313 -0.07 -19.64 -15.95
CA ASN A 313 0.15 -18.63 -17.01
C ASN A 313 -1.12 -17.97 -17.58
N GLN A 314 -2.23 -18.02 -16.86
CA GLN A 314 -3.50 -17.43 -17.30
C GLN A 314 -4.24 -16.74 -16.15
N SER A 315 -5.00 -15.69 -16.47
CA SER A 315 -5.95 -15.09 -15.53
C SER A 315 -7.11 -16.07 -15.32
N LEU A 316 -7.38 -16.39 -14.06
CA LEU A 316 -8.41 -17.36 -13.69
C LEU A 316 -9.64 -16.71 -13.07
N GLY A 317 -9.48 -15.55 -12.44
CA GLY A 317 -10.58 -14.86 -11.77
C GLY A 317 -10.08 -14.03 -10.61
N SER A 318 -10.79 -14.03 -9.49
CA SER A 318 -10.50 -13.15 -8.36
C SER A 318 -10.78 -13.79 -7.01
N GLY A 319 -10.24 -13.17 -5.97
CA GLY A 319 -10.52 -13.47 -4.56
C GLY A 319 -9.95 -12.37 -3.67
N THR A 320 -10.05 -12.52 -2.36
CA THR A 320 -9.50 -11.57 -1.39
C THR A 320 -8.38 -12.26 -0.61
N LEU A 321 -7.13 -11.85 -0.82
CA LEU A 321 -6.03 -12.27 0.03
C LEU A 321 -6.27 -11.69 1.43
N SER A 322 -6.16 -12.54 2.44
CA SER A 322 -6.26 -12.16 3.85
C SER A 322 -5.18 -12.92 4.61
N PHE A 323 -4.39 -12.21 5.40
CA PHE A 323 -3.40 -12.84 6.27
C PHE A 323 -3.15 -12.09 7.55
N ASN A 324 -2.72 -12.83 8.56
CA ASN A 324 -2.18 -12.32 9.80
C ASN A 324 -0.97 -13.18 10.20
N THR A 325 -0.45 -13.00 11.41
CA THR A 325 0.73 -13.74 11.89
C THR A 325 0.49 -15.26 12.03
N GLN A 326 -0.76 -15.73 12.04
CA GLN A 326 -1.08 -17.16 12.20
C GLN A 326 -1.61 -17.83 10.93
N ASN A 327 -2.29 -17.10 10.06
CA ASN A 327 -3.07 -17.66 8.97
C ASN A 327 -2.90 -16.87 7.68
N VAL A 328 -2.89 -17.59 6.54
CA VAL A 328 -2.91 -17.03 5.19
C VAL A 328 -4.02 -17.73 4.39
N SER A 329 -4.94 -16.95 3.84
CA SER A 329 -6.03 -17.49 3.03
C SER A 329 -6.40 -16.56 1.87
N ILE A 330 -7.07 -17.13 0.88
CA ILE A 330 -7.74 -16.39 -0.19
C ILE A 330 -9.23 -16.65 -0.05
N ASN A 331 -9.98 -15.61 0.28
CA ASN A 331 -11.42 -15.69 0.56
C ASN A 331 -12.23 -15.33 -0.69
N ASN A 332 -13.49 -15.76 -0.73
CA ASN A 332 -14.47 -15.42 -1.76
C ASN A 332 -13.95 -15.65 -3.18
N VAL A 333 -13.31 -16.81 -3.39
CA VAL A 333 -12.59 -17.12 -4.62
C VAL A 333 -13.55 -17.53 -5.71
N ALA A 334 -13.50 -16.83 -6.84
CA ALA A 334 -14.23 -17.15 -8.06
C ALA A 334 -13.22 -17.42 -9.19
N LEU A 335 -13.14 -18.67 -9.67
CA LEU A 335 -12.20 -19.07 -10.74
C LEU A 335 -12.94 -19.67 -11.94
N ASN A 336 -12.37 -19.48 -13.12
CA ASN A 336 -12.74 -20.13 -14.36
C ASN A 336 -11.52 -20.85 -14.96
N LEU A 337 -11.49 -22.17 -14.83
CA LEU A 337 -10.40 -23.02 -15.30
C LEU A 337 -10.71 -23.55 -16.70
N GLY A 338 -10.01 -23.03 -17.71
CA GLY A 338 -10.06 -23.52 -19.09
C GLY A 338 -11.44 -23.46 -19.76
N ASN A 339 -12.37 -22.65 -19.24
CA ASN A 339 -13.80 -22.65 -19.61
C ASN A 339 -14.51 -24.02 -19.40
N VAL A 340 -13.87 -24.94 -18.67
CA VAL A 340 -14.42 -26.25 -18.35
C VAL A 340 -15.05 -26.24 -16.96
N ILE A 341 -14.38 -25.61 -15.99
CA ILE A 341 -14.73 -25.67 -14.57
C ILE A 341 -14.83 -24.24 -14.05
N LYS A 342 -15.98 -23.89 -13.44
CA LYS A 342 -16.07 -22.69 -12.60
C LYS A 342 -16.05 -23.08 -11.14
N LEU A 343 -15.29 -22.35 -10.32
CA LEU A 343 -15.15 -22.58 -8.90
C LEU A 343 -15.66 -21.37 -8.14
N ASN A 344 -16.46 -21.60 -7.10
CA ASN A 344 -16.81 -20.62 -6.09
C ASN A 344 -16.42 -21.20 -4.73
N VAL A 345 -15.32 -20.72 -4.17
CA VAL A 345 -14.72 -21.25 -2.95
C VAL A 345 -14.72 -20.17 -1.88
N PRO A 346 -15.46 -20.34 -0.77
CA PRO A 346 -15.49 -19.35 0.30
C PRO A 346 -14.10 -19.04 0.87
N ILE A 347 -13.29 -20.08 1.10
CA ILE A 347 -11.94 -19.94 1.65
C ILE A 347 -11.02 -20.98 1.01
N PHE A 348 -9.96 -20.49 0.38
CA PHE A 348 -8.77 -21.28 0.04
C PHE A 348 -7.69 -21.08 1.08
N LYS A 349 -7.24 -22.18 1.68
CA LYS A 349 -6.07 -22.22 2.55
C LYS A 349 -4.81 -22.42 1.70
N LEU A 350 -3.77 -21.66 2.02
CA LEU A 350 -2.47 -21.78 1.38
C LEU A 350 -1.54 -22.70 2.18
N ASP A 351 -1.00 -23.71 1.51
CA ASP A 351 0.10 -24.52 2.00
C ASP A 351 1.35 -24.14 1.20
N LEU A 352 2.11 -23.17 1.74
CA LEU A 352 3.33 -22.67 1.11
C LEU A 352 4.42 -23.75 1.05
N THR A 353 4.47 -24.63 2.05
CA THR A 353 5.45 -25.73 2.14
C THR A 353 5.25 -26.75 1.02
N ASN A 354 4.01 -27.22 0.83
CA ASN A 354 3.68 -28.20 -0.21
C ASN A 354 3.28 -27.56 -1.54
N LYS A 355 3.43 -26.23 -1.66
CA LYS A 355 3.08 -25.44 -2.85
C LYS A 355 1.69 -25.75 -3.39
N LYS A 356 0.69 -25.75 -2.50
CA LYS A 356 -0.67 -26.16 -2.79
C LYS A 356 -1.69 -25.21 -2.18
N VAL A 357 -2.83 -25.12 -2.83
CA VAL A 357 -4.01 -24.42 -2.31
C VAL A 357 -5.15 -25.42 -2.19
N PHE A 358 -5.90 -25.37 -1.08
CA PHE A 358 -7.00 -26.30 -0.84
C PHE A 358 -8.18 -25.65 -0.14
N GLY A 359 -9.37 -26.20 -0.35
CA GLY A 359 -10.60 -25.66 0.23
C GLY A 359 -11.82 -26.52 -0.07
N LEU A 360 -12.97 -26.03 0.36
CA LEU A 360 -14.29 -26.60 0.10
C LEU A 360 -15.15 -25.53 -0.55
N GLY A 361 -16.01 -25.91 -1.49
CA GLY A 361 -16.83 -24.95 -2.20
C GLY A 361 -17.55 -25.58 -3.38
N ASP A 362 -18.10 -24.73 -4.24
CA ASP A 362 -18.88 -25.19 -5.36
C ASP A 362 -18.05 -25.28 -6.64
N VAL A 363 -18.30 -26.35 -7.38
CA VAL A 363 -17.69 -26.66 -8.67
C VAL A 363 -18.82 -26.75 -9.70
N THR A 364 -18.76 -25.91 -10.73
CA THR A 364 -19.71 -25.95 -11.84
C THR A 364 -19.09 -26.65 -13.04
N LEU A 365 -19.75 -27.73 -13.49
CA LEU A 365 -19.36 -28.55 -14.64
C LEU A 365 -20.53 -28.64 -15.61
N LEU A 366 -20.31 -28.40 -16.91
CA LEU A 366 -21.38 -28.34 -17.93
C LEU A 366 -22.57 -27.42 -17.55
N GLY A 367 -22.32 -26.37 -16.76
CA GLY A 367 -23.38 -25.47 -16.29
C GLY A 367 -24.21 -26.00 -15.11
N LYS A 368 -23.87 -27.16 -14.54
CA LYS A 368 -24.47 -27.67 -13.31
C LYS A 368 -23.50 -27.49 -12.14
N GLN A 369 -24.00 -26.97 -11.02
CA GLN A 369 -23.25 -26.72 -9.79
C GLN A 369 -23.27 -27.95 -8.88
N PHE A 370 -22.14 -28.21 -8.23
CA PHE A 370 -21.94 -29.30 -7.26
C PHE A 370 -21.11 -28.80 -6.10
N THR A 371 -21.48 -29.13 -4.87
CA THR A 371 -20.65 -28.84 -3.70
C THR A 371 -19.56 -29.89 -3.59
N ALA A 372 -18.29 -29.48 -3.68
CA ALA A 372 -17.14 -30.36 -3.57
C ALA A 372 -16.72 -30.56 -2.12
N LEU A 373 -16.43 -31.81 -1.78
CA LEU A 373 -15.93 -32.24 -0.47
C LEU A 373 -14.41 -32.05 -0.33
N GLY A 374 -13.74 -31.65 -1.42
CA GLY A 374 -12.34 -31.29 -1.44
C GLY A 374 -12.01 -30.63 -2.76
N ILE A 375 -11.33 -29.50 -2.72
CA ILE A 375 -10.75 -28.80 -3.87
C ILE A 375 -9.26 -28.62 -3.59
N SER A 376 -8.44 -28.86 -4.60
CA SER A 376 -6.98 -28.76 -4.54
C SER A 376 -6.45 -28.17 -5.84
N LEU A 377 -5.59 -27.16 -5.74
CA LEU A 377 -4.80 -26.63 -6.86
C LEU A 377 -3.32 -26.70 -6.50
N ASN A 378 -2.50 -27.21 -7.41
CA ASN A 378 -1.04 -27.24 -7.30
C ASN A 378 -0.40 -27.12 -8.69
N GLU A 379 0.92 -27.23 -8.80
CA GLU A 379 1.64 -27.12 -10.08
C GLU A 379 1.19 -28.11 -11.17
N SER A 380 0.60 -29.25 -10.78
CA SER A 380 0.09 -30.25 -11.71
C SER A 380 -1.28 -29.89 -12.32
N GLY A 381 -2.04 -29.01 -11.65
CA GLY A 381 -3.35 -28.56 -12.08
C GLY A 381 -4.36 -28.49 -10.95
N PHE A 382 -5.62 -28.75 -11.29
CA PHE A 382 -6.78 -28.73 -10.41
C PHE A 382 -7.31 -30.13 -10.15
N GLN A 383 -7.78 -30.36 -8.92
CA GLN A 383 -8.55 -31.54 -8.53
C GLN A 383 -9.73 -31.15 -7.65
N ALA A 384 -10.87 -31.80 -7.84
CA ALA A 384 -11.99 -31.72 -6.91
C ALA A 384 -12.71 -33.06 -6.76
N THR A 385 -13.11 -33.39 -5.53
CA THR A 385 -13.80 -34.64 -5.19
C THR A 385 -15.24 -34.35 -4.77
N SER A 386 -16.20 -35.03 -5.40
CA SER A 386 -17.63 -34.90 -5.07
C SER A 386 -18.46 -36.06 -5.66
N ASN A 387 -19.77 -36.00 -5.42
CA ASN A 387 -20.77 -36.76 -6.16
C ASN A 387 -21.31 -35.89 -7.31
N PHE A 388 -20.92 -36.18 -8.55
CA PHE A 388 -21.31 -35.41 -9.73
C PHE A 388 -22.51 -36.05 -10.43
N ASN A 389 -23.71 -35.67 -10.03
CA ASN A 389 -24.95 -36.16 -10.64
C ASN A 389 -25.42 -35.25 -11.80
N PHE A 390 -25.28 -35.70 -13.03
CA PHE A 390 -25.76 -35.02 -14.25
C PHE A 390 -27.13 -35.54 -14.74
N GLY A 391 -27.89 -36.23 -13.89
CA GLY A 391 -29.16 -36.88 -14.25
C GLY A 391 -28.94 -38.33 -14.63
N ILE A 392 -28.99 -38.65 -15.93
CA ILE A 392 -28.82 -40.02 -16.42
C ILE A 392 -27.41 -40.58 -16.20
N LEU A 393 -26.41 -39.70 -16.08
CA LEU A 393 -25.04 -40.02 -15.69
C LEU A 393 -24.78 -39.41 -14.32
N ALA A 394 -24.35 -40.22 -13.35
CA ALA A 394 -23.92 -39.72 -12.06
C ALA A 394 -22.62 -40.39 -11.63
N PHE A 395 -21.66 -39.63 -11.12
CA PHE A 395 -20.40 -40.17 -10.61
C PHE A 395 -20.38 -40.05 -9.10
N ASN A 396 -20.21 -41.17 -8.40
CA ASN A 396 -20.17 -41.20 -6.93
C ASN A 396 -18.73 -41.27 -6.43
N GLY A 397 -18.41 -40.49 -5.40
CA GLY A 397 -17.07 -40.40 -4.81
C GLY A 397 -15.98 -40.10 -5.83
N ALA A 398 -16.33 -39.33 -6.86
CA ALA A 398 -15.47 -39.16 -8.02
C ALA A 398 -14.56 -37.95 -7.87
N THR A 399 -13.41 -38.03 -8.52
CA THR A 399 -12.43 -36.96 -8.59
C THR A 399 -12.36 -36.44 -10.02
N VAL A 400 -12.60 -35.15 -10.17
CA VAL A 400 -12.40 -34.41 -11.42
C VAL A 400 -11.00 -33.84 -11.38
N THR A 401 -10.18 -34.16 -12.38
CA THR A 401 -8.80 -33.66 -12.51
C THR A 401 -8.67 -32.86 -13.80
N LEU A 402 -8.08 -31.69 -13.71
CA LEU A 402 -7.79 -30.82 -14.84
C LEU A 402 -6.32 -30.46 -14.81
N SER A 403 -5.53 -31.08 -15.69
CA SER A 403 -4.08 -30.96 -15.70
C SER A 403 -3.57 -29.73 -16.45
N LYS A 404 -2.36 -29.32 -16.10
CA LYS A 404 -1.57 -28.36 -16.86
C LYS A 404 -1.12 -28.99 -18.21
N GLY A 405 -1.25 -28.24 -19.29
CA GLY A 405 -0.77 -28.57 -20.61
C GLY A 405 0.73 -28.30 -20.78
N THR A 406 1.28 -28.69 -21.93
CA THR A 406 2.71 -28.55 -22.25
C THR A 406 3.14 -27.09 -22.43
N ASN A 407 2.21 -26.20 -22.77
CA ASN A 407 2.42 -24.75 -22.86
C ASN A 407 2.33 -24.03 -21.50
N GLY A 408 2.15 -24.77 -20.39
CA GLY A 408 2.01 -24.21 -19.05
C GLY A 408 0.59 -23.76 -18.68
N ASN A 409 -0.33 -23.70 -19.65
CA ASN A 409 -1.74 -23.32 -19.42
C ASN A 409 -2.56 -24.52 -18.92
N ILE A 410 -3.69 -24.28 -18.28
CA ILE A 410 -4.63 -25.37 -17.95
C ILE A 410 -5.26 -25.91 -19.24
N ASN A 411 -5.33 -27.25 -19.35
CA ASN A 411 -5.98 -27.91 -20.47
C ASN A 411 -7.47 -27.52 -20.57
N ASN A 412 -8.04 -27.65 -21.76
CA ASN A 412 -9.47 -27.42 -22.01
C ASN A 412 -10.32 -28.70 -21.84
N SER A 413 -9.78 -29.72 -21.17
CA SER A 413 -10.45 -30.97 -20.87
C SER A 413 -10.03 -31.53 -19.52
N ALA A 414 -11.00 -31.91 -18.69
CA ALA A 414 -10.82 -32.59 -17.42
C ALA A 414 -11.05 -34.11 -17.58
N SER A 415 -10.41 -34.93 -16.75
CA SER A 415 -10.77 -36.33 -16.55
C SER A 415 -11.64 -36.49 -15.30
N ILE A 416 -12.55 -37.45 -15.30
CA ILE A 416 -13.34 -37.84 -14.14
C ILE A 416 -13.03 -39.30 -13.82
N ALA A 417 -12.57 -39.56 -12.60
CA ALA A 417 -12.29 -40.90 -12.11
C ALA A 417 -13.20 -41.22 -10.92
N GLY A 418 -13.88 -42.36 -10.97
CA GLY A 418 -14.81 -42.81 -9.93
C GLY A 418 -15.84 -43.79 -10.47
N SER A 419 -16.80 -44.18 -9.63
CA SER A 419 -17.86 -45.10 -10.02
C SER A 419 -18.98 -44.35 -10.75
N LEU A 420 -19.24 -44.73 -12.00
CA LEU A 420 -20.33 -44.18 -12.80
C LEU A 420 -21.61 -44.96 -12.53
N LYS A 421 -22.67 -44.27 -12.11
CA LYS A 421 -24.05 -44.74 -12.14
C LYS A 421 -24.71 -44.35 -13.46
N PHE A 422 -25.20 -45.34 -14.19
CA PHE A 422 -25.92 -45.18 -15.45
C PHE A 422 -27.09 -46.17 -15.51
N LEU A 423 -28.29 -45.67 -15.82
CA LEU A 423 -29.55 -46.45 -15.83
C LEU A 423 -29.79 -47.28 -14.55
N GLY A 424 -29.37 -46.76 -13.39
CA GLY A 424 -29.54 -47.44 -12.10
C GLY A 424 -28.41 -48.40 -11.71
N TYR A 425 -27.52 -48.75 -12.62
CA TYR A 425 -26.38 -49.64 -12.38
C TYR A 425 -25.09 -48.86 -12.15
N THR A 426 -24.20 -49.40 -11.31
CA THR A 426 -22.91 -48.81 -10.97
C THR A 426 -21.80 -49.53 -11.71
N PHE A 427 -20.91 -48.75 -12.34
CA PHE A 427 -19.79 -49.22 -13.12
C PHE A 427 -18.49 -48.64 -12.56
N ALA A 428 -17.55 -49.52 -12.22
CA ALA A 428 -16.18 -49.14 -11.88
C ALA A 428 -15.32 -49.04 -13.15
N ASN A 429 -14.13 -48.42 -13.02
CA ASN A 429 -13.11 -48.34 -14.08
C ASN A 429 -13.59 -47.73 -15.41
N ILE A 430 -14.53 -46.79 -15.34
CA ILE A 430 -14.98 -46.02 -16.51
C ILE A 430 -13.99 -44.89 -16.78
N THR A 431 -13.55 -44.75 -18.03
CA THR A 431 -12.79 -43.58 -18.47
C THR A 431 -13.77 -42.47 -18.78
N ALA A 432 -13.76 -41.38 -18.01
CA ALA A 432 -14.59 -40.22 -18.28
C ALA A 432 -13.75 -38.96 -18.51
N SER A 433 -14.14 -38.18 -19.51
CA SER A 433 -13.53 -36.91 -19.88
C SER A 433 -14.58 -35.84 -20.10
N LEU A 434 -14.31 -34.61 -19.69
CA LEU A 434 -15.22 -33.49 -19.70
C LEU A 434 -14.53 -32.30 -20.38
N ASN A 435 -15.25 -31.53 -21.20
CA ASN A 435 -14.82 -30.21 -21.66
C ASN A 435 -15.97 -29.19 -21.49
N SER A 436 -15.80 -27.98 -22.02
CA SER A 436 -16.77 -26.89 -21.91
C SER A 436 -18.17 -27.18 -22.51
N SER A 437 -18.27 -28.19 -23.38
CA SER A 437 -19.47 -28.51 -24.17
C SER A 437 -20.01 -29.92 -23.96
N LYS A 438 -19.21 -30.89 -23.49
CA LYS A 438 -19.65 -32.28 -23.34
C LYS A 438 -18.87 -33.06 -22.29
N LEU A 439 -19.53 -34.07 -21.75
CA LEU A 439 -18.98 -35.14 -20.93
C LEU A 439 -19.05 -36.43 -21.73
N ILE A 440 -17.95 -37.17 -21.77
CA ILE A 440 -17.83 -38.45 -22.46
C ILE A 440 -17.42 -39.49 -21.41
N ALA A 441 -18.20 -40.56 -21.29
CA ALA A 441 -17.86 -41.74 -20.50
C ALA A 441 -17.66 -42.94 -21.42
N SER A 442 -16.60 -43.72 -21.20
CA SER A 442 -16.28 -44.88 -22.03
C SER A 442 -15.93 -46.10 -21.19
N GLY A 443 -16.51 -47.24 -21.57
CA GLY A 443 -16.28 -48.53 -20.92
C GLY A 443 -17.15 -49.63 -21.50
N SER A 444 -17.20 -50.76 -20.81
CA SER A 444 -18.16 -51.85 -21.04
C SER A 444 -19.18 -51.82 -19.92
N PHE A 445 -20.46 -51.69 -20.26
CA PHE A 445 -21.54 -51.52 -19.28
C PHE A 445 -22.36 -52.80 -19.19
N ASN A 446 -22.12 -53.60 -18.14
CA ASN A 446 -22.86 -54.82 -17.86
C ASN A 446 -24.01 -54.58 -16.86
N PHE A 447 -25.23 -54.62 -17.37
CA PHE A 447 -26.47 -54.46 -16.60
C PHE A 447 -26.95 -55.82 -16.08
N GLY A 448 -26.38 -56.25 -14.95
CA GLY A 448 -26.82 -57.44 -14.22
C GLY A 448 -26.58 -58.78 -14.96
N GLY A 449 -25.59 -58.84 -15.85
CA GLY A 449 -25.25 -60.03 -16.63
C GLY A 449 -26.16 -60.32 -17.82
N ILE A 450 -27.30 -59.62 -17.91
CA ILE A 450 -28.34 -59.87 -18.91
C ILE A 450 -28.13 -59.01 -20.14
N LEU A 451 -27.96 -57.70 -19.93
CA LEU A 451 -27.75 -56.72 -21.00
C LEU A 451 -26.35 -56.13 -20.88
N ILE A 452 -25.61 -56.08 -21.99
CA ILE A 452 -24.24 -55.52 -22.02
C ILE A 452 -24.17 -54.50 -23.14
N LEU A 453 -23.71 -53.29 -22.85
CA LEU A 453 -23.35 -52.28 -23.85
C LEU A 453 -21.82 -52.26 -23.99
N LYS A 454 -21.30 -52.70 -25.14
CA LYS A 454 -19.87 -52.68 -25.48
C LYS A 454 -19.60 -51.96 -26.80
N GLY A 455 -18.33 -51.76 -27.14
CA GLY A 455 -17.95 -51.02 -28.34
C GLY A 455 -18.43 -51.72 -29.62
N ALA A 456 -18.77 -50.92 -30.63
CA ALA A 456 -19.13 -51.36 -31.98
C ALA A 456 -17.99 -51.04 -32.97
N ASN A 457 -17.98 -51.68 -34.16
CA ASN A 457 -17.05 -51.39 -35.25
C ASN A 457 -15.56 -51.43 -34.83
N ASN A 458 -15.09 -52.55 -34.29
CA ASN A 458 -13.71 -52.76 -33.82
C ASN A 458 -13.26 -51.86 -32.66
N ARG A 459 -14.17 -51.13 -32.00
CA ARG A 459 -13.86 -50.41 -30.76
C ARG A 459 -14.06 -51.33 -29.56
N ARG A 460 -13.13 -51.30 -28.60
CA ARG A 460 -13.22 -52.09 -27.36
C ARG A 460 -14.35 -51.60 -26.45
N ASN A 461 -14.52 -50.29 -26.32
CA ASN A 461 -15.43 -49.68 -25.36
C ASN A 461 -16.61 -49.01 -26.04
N ALA A 462 -17.78 -49.05 -25.39
CA ALA A 462 -18.88 -48.17 -25.73
C ALA A 462 -18.57 -46.75 -25.24
N THR A 463 -19.29 -45.77 -25.80
CA THR A 463 -19.14 -44.35 -25.44
C THR A 463 -20.51 -43.74 -25.19
N ILE A 464 -20.66 -43.06 -24.06
CA ILE A 464 -21.84 -42.27 -23.71
C ILE A 464 -21.42 -40.81 -23.67
N THR A 465 -22.03 -39.97 -24.49
CA THR A 465 -21.75 -38.54 -24.56
C THR A 465 -22.95 -37.75 -24.08
N LEU A 466 -22.75 -36.93 -23.05
CA LEU A 466 -23.70 -35.94 -22.57
C LEU A 466 -23.26 -34.55 -23.04
N ASN A 467 -24.04 -33.91 -23.90
CA ASN A 467 -23.77 -32.56 -24.36
C ASN A 467 -24.43 -31.53 -23.46
N ARG A 468 -23.74 -30.41 -23.23
CA ARG A 468 -24.25 -29.24 -22.50
C ARG A 468 -25.49 -28.69 -23.20
N ALA A 469 -26.54 -28.45 -22.42
CA ALA A 469 -27.74 -27.77 -22.90
C ALA A 469 -27.40 -26.37 -23.41
N LYS A 470 -27.90 -25.98 -24.60
CA LYS A 470 -27.68 -24.62 -25.12
C LYS A 470 -28.42 -23.54 -24.32
N ASN A 471 -29.49 -23.86 -23.58
CA ASN A 471 -30.31 -22.91 -22.81
C ASN A 471 -30.86 -23.50 -21.49
N GLY A 472 -30.12 -24.38 -20.80
CA GLY A 472 -30.54 -24.94 -19.50
C GLY A 472 -31.71 -25.94 -19.51
N LEU A 473 -32.42 -26.11 -20.63
CA LEU A 473 -33.62 -26.97 -20.68
C LEU A 473 -33.28 -28.47 -20.79
N HIS A 474 -32.48 -28.91 -21.77
CA HIS A 474 -32.18 -30.34 -21.95
C HIS A 474 -30.75 -30.62 -22.44
N ASN A 475 -30.03 -31.49 -21.73
CA ASN A 475 -28.80 -32.09 -22.22
C ASN A 475 -29.14 -33.23 -23.18
N TRP A 476 -28.55 -33.26 -24.38
CA TRP A 476 -28.73 -34.41 -25.28
C TRP A 476 -27.67 -35.47 -25.02
N VAL A 477 -28.13 -36.72 -24.94
CA VAL A 477 -27.30 -37.91 -24.70
C VAL A 477 -27.18 -38.70 -25.99
N SER A 478 -25.95 -39.03 -26.37
CA SER A 478 -25.64 -39.93 -27.48
C SER A 478 -24.92 -41.16 -26.94
N ILE A 479 -25.37 -42.35 -27.35
CA ILE A 479 -24.74 -43.63 -27.00
C ILE A 479 -24.21 -44.24 -28.29
N MET A 480 -22.94 -44.62 -28.29
CA MET A 480 -22.29 -45.30 -29.40
C MET A 480 -21.70 -46.61 -28.91
N GLY A 481 -22.28 -47.71 -29.39
CA GLY A 481 -21.93 -49.07 -29.01
C GLY A 481 -22.99 -50.04 -29.52
N SER A 482 -22.77 -51.32 -29.26
CA SER A 482 -23.72 -52.39 -29.55
C SER A 482 -24.23 -52.96 -28.23
N PHE A 483 -25.54 -53.14 -28.13
CA PHE A 483 -26.16 -53.84 -27.01
C PHE A 483 -26.14 -55.35 -27.27
N TYR A 484 -25.87 -56.12 -26.23
CA TYR A 484 -25.87 -57.58 -26.24
C TYR A 484 -26.83 -58.07 -25.17
N LEU A 485 -27.74 -58.98 -25.53
CA LEU A 485 -28.65 -59.64 -24.61
C LEU A 485 -28.21 -61.09 -24.48
N LEU A 486 -27.91 -61.54 -23.25
CA LEU A 486 -27.43 -62.91 -22.98
C LEU A 486 -26.25 -63.32 -23.88
N GLY A 487 -25.34 -62.38 -24.17
CA GLY A 487 -24.15 -62.60 -25.01
C GLY A 487 -24.37 -62.47 -26.51
N GLN A 488 -25.60 -62.29 -27.00
CA GLN A 488 -25.91 -62.11 -28.42
C GLN A 488 -26.13 -60.64 -28.77
N GLU A 489 -25.55 -60.16 -29.86
CA GLU A 489 -25.73 -58.78 -30.31
C GLU A 489 -27.17 -58.51 -30.73
N LEU A 490 -27.76 -57.44 -30.20
CA LEU A 490 -29.07 -56.95 -30.61
C LEU A 490 -28.93 -56.21 -31.94
N THR A 491 -29.18 -56.92 -33.03
CA THR A 491 -29.12 -56.38 -34.40
C THR A 491 -30.46 -55.78 -34.85
N SER A 492 -31.56 -56.16 -34.20
CA SER A 492 -32.89 -55.59 -34.42
C SER A 492 -33.74 -55.68 -33.16
N LEU A 493 -34.62 -54.70 -32.97
CA LEU A 493 -35.62 -54.69 -31.91
C LEU A 493 -37.01 -54.62 -32.56
N THR A 494 -37.83 -55.64 -32.34
CA THR A 494 -39.23 -55.65 -32.76
C THR A 494 -40.11 -55.48 -31.52
N ILE A 495 -40.81 -54.36 -31.41
CA ILE A 495 -41.75 -54.12 -30.31
C ILE A 495 -43.15 -54.44 -30.83
N ARG A 496 -43.82 -55.43 -30.22
CA ARG A 496 -45.24 -55.71 -30.47
C ARG A 496 -46.04 -55.24 -29.27
N HIS A 497 -47.05 -54.40 -29.52
CA HIS A 497 -47.91 -53.85 -28.48
C HIS A 497 -49.37 -54.08 -28.87
N ASN A 498 -50.16 -54.65 -27.97
CA ASN A 498 -51.54 -55.07 -28.25
C ASN A 498 -52.62 -54.04 -27.85
N ASN A 499 -52.23 -52.80 -27.47
CA ASN A 499 -53.16 -51.70 -27.17
C ASN A 499 -52.66 -50.31 -27.63
N SER A 500 -53.50 -49.29 -27.64
CA SER A 500 -53.34 -48.08 -28.48
C SER A 500 -52.37 -46.98 -28.01
N ALA A 501 -51.44 -47.21 -27.08
CA ALA A 501 -50.40 -46.22 -26.80
C ALA A 501 -49.10 -46.82 -26.26
N LEU A 502 -48.09 -46.99 -27.12
CA LEU A 502 -46.71 -47.22 -26.72
C LEU A 502 -45.96 -45.87 -26.71
N LYS A 503 -45.72 -45.29 -25.53
CA LYS A 503 -44.81 -44.15 -25.39
C LYS A 503 -43.37 -44.66 -25.22
N ILE A 504 -42.63 -44.75 -26.33
CA ILE A 504 -41.16 -44.89 -26.26
C ILE A 504 -40.57 -43.51 -25.96
N LEU A 505 -40.32 -43.22 -24.69
CA LEU A 505 -39.69 -41.97 -24.29
C LEU A 505 -38.19 -42.04 -24.57
N GLY A 506 -37.72 -41.23 -25.53
CA GLY A 506 -36.30 -40.88 -25.66
C GLY A 506 -35.41 -41.76 -26.54
N MET A 507 -35.95 -42.73 -27.28
CA MET A 507 -35.18 -43.49 -28.29
C MET A 507 -35.57 -43.08 -29.70
N HIS A 508 -34.67 -42.39 -30.41
CA HIS A 508 -34.81 -42.11 -31.84
C HIS A 508 -33.88 -43.07 -32.62
N ILE A 509 -34.44 -44.08 -33.27
CA ILE A 509 -33.67 -45.05 -34.06
C ILE A 509 -33.49 -44.47 -35.47
N ILE A 510 -32.27 -44.08 -35.83
CA ILE A 510 -31.95 -43.61 -37.19
C ILE A 510 -31.36 -44.78 -37.97
N ARG A 511 -32.13 -45.34 -38.91
CA ARG A 511 -31.64 -46.35 -39.86
C ARG A 511 -30.79 -45.65 -40.91
N LYS A 512 -29.56 -46.11 -41.18
CA LYS A 512 -28.87 -45.71 -42.41
C LYS A 512 -29.72 -46.19 -43.60
N PRO A 513 -29.95 -45.37 -44.63
CA PRO A 513 -30.68 -45.80 -45.82
C PRO A 513 -29.91 -46.97 -46.45
N ASN A 514 -30.62 -48.08 -46.71
CA ASN A 514 -30.07 -49.19 -47.46
C ASN A 514 -29.69 -48.67 -48.85
N HIS A 515 -28.42 -48.84 -49.25
CA HIS A 515 -28.06 -48.78 -50.66
C HIS A 515 -28.87 -49.87 -51.37
N SER A 516 -29.79 -49.48 -52.25
CA SER A 516 -30.43 -50.41 -53.16
C SER A 516 -29.35 -51.06 -54.01
N LYS A 517 -29.30 -52.40 -54.00
CA LYS A 517 -28.59 -53.13 -55.05
C LYS A 517 -29.27 -52.75 -56.37
N GLY A 518 -28.51 -52.11 -57.25
CA GLY A 518 -28.95 -51.83 -58.61
C GLY A 518 -29.33 -53.13 -59.31
N ILE A 519 -30.55 -53.18 -59.82
CA ILE A 519 -30.93 -54.14 -60.86
C ILE A 519 -30.29 -53.59 -62.14
N HIS A 520 -29.27 -54.28 -62.65
CA HIS A 520 -28.86 -54.11 -64.04
C HIS A 520 -29.92 -54.76 -64.93
N LYS A 521 -30.32 -54.04 -65.98
CA LYS A 521 -31.12 -54.56 -67.09
C LYS A 521 -30.44 -55.75 -67.75
#